data_AF-A0A2E1GRG4-F1
#
_entry.id   AF-A0A2E1GRG4-F1
#
_cell.length_a   1.000
_cell.length_b   1.000
_cell.length_c   1.000
_cell.angle_alpha   90.00
_cell.angle_beta   90.00
_cell.angle_gamma   90.00
#
_symmetry.space_group_name_H-M   'P 1'
#
loop_
_entity.id
_entity.type
_entity.pdbx_description
1 polymer ?
#
loop_
_entity_poly.entity_id
_entity_poly.type
_entity_poly.pdbx_seq_one_letter_code
_entity_poly.pdbx_strand_id
1 'polypeptide(L)'
;KALVEKFNNKERVSIVSIEKNIGYGNGVLQGIKAVNTTLLGWIHADLQVDLKNIEIAVDLYNDTQKKFPDSSIYIRGKRTNRDSFIDKIFTNLMAVYTSVVKRGVYSDITGLPVLMETEQFKQWGVPPLGFALDVYSYIFAKKNNAKIIRFPVKLNLRERGKSSWNTGFVSRLKMSLYYLKEIKNIEIKKEYF
;
A
#
# COMPACT_ATOMS: atom_id res chain seq x y z
N LYS A 1 -16.26 5.61 19.52
CA LYS A 1 -16.63 5.14 20.88
C LYS A 1 -17.14 3.70 20.83
N ALA A 2 -18.24 3.39 20.13
CA ALA A 2 -18.76 2.01 20.00
C ALA A 2 -17.77 0.93 19.48
N LEU A 3 -16.90 1.25 18.51
CA LEU A 3 -15.88 0.29 18.01
C LEU A 3 -14.77 0.01 19.04
N VAL A 4 -14.37 1.02 19.82
CA VAL A 4 -13.33 0.88 20.86
C VAL A 4 -13.82 -0.05 21.95
N GLU A 5 -15.03 0.17 22.44
CA GLU A 5 -15.68 -0.68 23.44
C GLU A 5 -15.84 -2.13 22.96
N LYS A 6 -16.17 -2.34 21.68
CA LYS A 6 -16.38 -3.70 21.13
C LYS A 6 -15.10 -4.54 21.04
N PHE A 7 -13.93 -3.92 20.90
CA PHE A 7 -12.67 -4.63 20.62
C PHE A 7 -11.58 -4.45 21.67
N ASN A 8 -11.83 -3.67 22.74
CA ASN A 8 -10.85 -3.40 23.80
C ASN A 8 -10.27 -4.65 24.49
N ASN A 9 -10.91 -5.83 24.37
CA ASN A 9 -10.49 -7.08 25.01
C ASN A 9 -10.10 -8.20 24.02
N LYS A 10 -9.76 -7.87 22.77
CA LYS A 10 -9.29 -8.87 21.79
C LYS A 10 -7.77 -8.83 21.68
N GLU A 11 -7.10 -9.93 22.05
CA GLU A 11 -5.63 -10.03 22.13
C GLU A 11 -4.87 -9.66 20.84
N ARG A 12 -5.53 -9.70 19.67
CA ARG A 12 -4.93 -9.40 18.36
C ARG A 12 -5.48 -8.15 17.69
N VAL A 13 -6.18 -7.29 18.44
CA VAL A 13 -6.73 -6.03 17.92
C VAL A 13 -6.32 -4.90 18.86
N SER A 14 -5.68 -3.89 18.29
CA SER A 14 -5.37 -2.64 18.98
C SER A 14 -6.01 -1.49 18.21
N ILE A 15 -6.51 -0.49 18.94
CA ILE A 15 -7.19 0.64 18.33
C ILE A 15 -6.39 1.91 18.58
N VAL A 16 -6.05 2.59 17.48
CA VAL A 16 -5.44 3.92 17.48
C VAL A 16 -6.49 4.94 17.10
N SER A 17 -6.73 5.93 17.97
CA SER A 17 -7.63 7.04 17.67
C SER A 17 -6.82 8.23 17.16
N ILE A 18 -7.30 8.86 16.09
CA ILE A 18 -6.69 10.05 15.49
C ILE A 18 -7.74 11.15 15.54
N GLU A 19 -7.46 12.25 16.23
CA GLU A 19 -8.42 13.34 16.43
C GLU A 19 -8.80 14.03 15.12
N LYS A 20 -7.82 14.22 14.22
CA LYS A 20 -8.01 14.90 12.93
C LYS A 20 -7.68 13.98 11.76
N ASN A 21 -8.66 13.78 10.87
CA ASN A 21 -8.44 13.07 9.62
C ASN A 21 -7.69 13.97 8.62
N ILE A 22 -6.39 13.74 8.45
CA ILE A 22 -5.52 14.45 7.50
C ILE A 22 -5.11 13.60 6.28
N GLY A 23 -5.74 12.43 6.11
CA GLY A 23 -5.54 11.56 4.95
C GLY A 23 -5.37 10.08 5.29
N TYR A 24 -5.63 9.23 4.27
CA TYR A 24 -5.53 7.78 4.36
C TYR A 24 -4.15 7.31 4.84
N GLY A 25 -3.09 7.84 4.24
CA GLY A 25 -1.72 7.49 4.58
C GLY A 25 -1.39 7.83 6.04
N ASN A 26 -1.87 8.95 6.58
CA ASN A 26 -1.72 9.23 8.01
C ASN A 26 -2.36 8.15 8.89
N GLY A 27 -3.56 7.69 8.53
CA GLY A 27 -4.21 6.58 9.25
C GLY A 27 -3.35 5.32 9.30
N VAL A 28 -2.81 4.91 8.15
CA VAL A 28 -1.91 3.75 8.05
C VAL A 28 -0.63 3.96 8.87
N LEU A 29 0.01 5.13 8.74
CA LEU A 29 1.24 5.46 9.45
C LEU A 29 1.07 5.45 10.97
N GLN A 30 -0.04 5.97 11.50
CA GLN A 30 -0.32 5.93 12.94
C GLN A 30 -0.54 4.50 13.42
N GLY A 31 -1.22 3.66 12.63
CA GLY A 31 -1.36 2.23 12.93
C GLY A 31 -0.01 1.50 12.97
N ILE A 32 0.85 1.74 11.97
CA ILE A 32 2.19 1.16 11.91
C ILE A 32 3.05 1.59 13.11
N LYS A 33 3.00 2.86 13.50
CA LYS A 33 3.78 3.38 14.65
C LYS A 33 3.34 2.79 16.00
N ALA A 34 2.13 2.25 16.08
CA ALA A 34 1.58 1.67 17.31
C ALA A 34 1.88 0.17 17.49
N VAL A 35 2.54 -0.47 16.52
CA VAL A 35 2.84 -1.92 16.57
C VAL A 35 4.35 -2.17 16.70
N ASN A 36 4.71 -3.23 17.43
CA ASN A 36 6.08 -3.74 17.51
C ASN A 36 6.14 -5.11 16.82
N THR A 37 6.64 -5.13 15.59
CA THR A 37 6.68 -6.32 14.71
C THR A 37 7.91 -6.27 13.80
N THR A 38 8.31 -7.41 13.24
CA THR A 38 9.36 -7.51 12.21
C THR A 38 8.81 -7.25 10.81
N LEU A 39 7.56 -7.65 10.58
CA LEU A 39 6.84 -7.52 9.32
C LEU A 39 5.56 -6.71 9.54
N LEU A 40 5.37 -5.67 8.74
CA LEU A 40 4.20 -4.80 8.78
C LEU A 40 3.50 -4.81 7.42
N GLY A 41 2.21 -4.48 7.42
CA GLY A 41 1.44 -4.40 6.19
C GLY A 41 0.06 -3.83 6.38
N TRP A 42 -0.61 -3.53 5.27
CA TRP A 42 -1.95 -2.96 5.28
C TRP A 42 -2.79 -3.37 4.08
N ILE A 43 -4.10 -3.32 4.29
CA ILE A 43 -5.16 -3.43 3.29
C ILE A 43 -6.22 -2.36 3.56
N HIS A 44 -7.13 -2.19 2.60
CA HIS A 44 -8.31 -1.37 2.80
C HIS A 44 -9.35 -2.12 3.63
N ALA A 45 -10.05 -1.40 4.51
CA ALA A 45 -11.08 -1.96 5.40
C ALA A 45 -12.47 -2.08 4.74
N ASP A 46 -12.54 -2.15 3.41
CA ASP A 46 -13.79 -2.17 2.63
C ASP A 46 -14.16 -3.56 2.09
N LEU A 47 -13.50 -4.61 2.61
CA LEU A 47 -13.69 -6.03 2.27
C LEU A 47 -13.39 -6.38 0.81
N GLN A 48 -12.82 -5.45 0.04
CA GLN A 48 -12.43 -5.74 -1.33
C GLN A 48 -11.23 -6.70 -1.39
N VAL A 49 -10.35 -6.69 -0.39
CA VAL A 49 -9.24 -7.66 -0.26
C VAL A 49 -9.63 -8.71 0.77
N ASP A 50 -9.70 -9.96 0.34
CA ASP A 50 -9.90 -11.11 1.25
C ASP A 50 -8.67 -11.27 2.16
N LEU A 51 -8.89 -11.47 3.46
CA LEU A 51 -7.84 -11.68 4.47
C LEU A 51 -6.95 -12.89 4.14
N LYS A 52 -7.46 -13.89 3.40
CA LYS A 52 -6.64 -15.00 2.88
C LYS A 52 -5.45 -14.52 2.04
N ASN A 53 -5.56 -13.38 1.36
CA ASN A 53 -4.43 -12.80 0.63
C ASN A 53 -3.32 -12.31 1.56
N ILE A 54 -3.63 -11.97 2.81
CA ILE A 54 -2.63 -11.62 3.81
C ILE A 54 -1.87 -12.88 4.23
N GLU A 55 -2.58 -13.99 4.49
CA GLU A 55 -1.95 -15.29 4.81
C GLU A 55 -0.99 -15.72 3.70
N ILE A 56 -1.44 -15.69 2.44
CA ILE A 56 -0.61 -15.98 1.26
C ILE A 56 0.62 -15.05 1.20
N ALA A 57 0.45 -13.76 1.50
CA ALA A 57 1.56 -12.82 1.50
C ALA A 57 2.59 -13.14 2.60
N VAL A 58 2.14 -13.58 3.78
CA VAL A 58 3.04 -14.00 4.88
C VAL A 58 3.78 -15.29 4.51
N ASP A 59 3.11 -16.25 3.90
CA ASP A 59 3.77 -17.49 3.43
C ASP A 59 4.84 -17.18 2.36
N LEU A 60 4.52 -16.30 1.40
CA LEU A 60 5.48 -15.83 0.40
C LEU A 60 6.67 -15.10 1.04
N TYR A 61 6.44 -14.34 2.11
CA TYR A 61 7.53 -13.70 2.86
C TYR A 61 8.44 -14.75 3.48
N ASN A 62 7.88 -15.70 4.24
CA ASN A 62 8.65 -16.75 4.91
C ASN A 62 9.48 -17.58 3.92
N ASP A 63 8.89 -17.96 2.78
CA ASP A 63 9.59 -18.72 1.74
C ASP A 63 10.68 -17.91 1.05
N THR A 64 10.45 -16.60 0.86
CA THR A 64 11.44 -15.70 0.26
C THR A 64 12.59 -15.45 1.22
N GLN A 65 12.32 -15.25 2.51
CA GLN A 65 13.34 -15.04 3.56
C GLN A 65 14.27 -16.26 3.65
N LYS A 66 13.73 -17.48 3.60
CA LYS A 66 14.55 -18.71 3.59
C LYS A 66 15.48 -18.79 2.38
N LYS A 67 15.05 -18.30 1.22
CA LYS A 67 15.83 -18.33 -0.03
C LYS A 67 16.83 -17.17 -0.14
N PHE A 68 16.52 -16.05 0.49
CA PHE A 68 17.29 -14.80 0.40
C PHE A 68 17.40 -14.14 1.78
N PRO A 69 18.12 -14.75 2.75
CA PRO A 69 18.13 -14.31 4.14
C PRO A 69 18.64 -12.88 4.34
N ASP A 70 19.57 -12.43 3.48
CA ASP A 70 20.19 -11.09 3.55
C ASP A 70 19.46 -10.04 2.71
N SER A 71 18.40 -10.43 2.00
CA SER A 71 17.63 -9.51 1.16
C SER A 71 16.49 -8.91 1.96
N SER A 72 16.32 -7.60 1.85
CA SER A 72 15.10 -6.96 2.34
C SER A 72 13.92 -7.30 1.41
N ILE A 73 12.80 -7.76 1.97
CA ILE A 73 11.66 -8.28 1.19
C ILE A 73 10.50 -7.28 1.20
N TYR A 74 9.89 -7.08 0.03
CA TYR A 74 8.70 -6.27 -0.12
C TYR A 74 7.65 -7.02 -0.94
N ILE A 75 6.46 -7.18 -0.38
CA ILE A 75 5.38 -7.95 -0.99
C ILE A 75 4.23 -7.03 -1.35
N ARG A 76 3.70 -7.21 -2.56
CA ARG A 76 2.55 -6.45 -3.03
C ARG A 76 1.63 -7.27 -3.90
N GLY A 77 0.32 -7.16 -3.65
CA GLY A 77 -0.66 -7.76 -4.55
C GLY A 77 -0.62 -7.18 -5.97
N LYS A 78 -0.89 -8.03 -6.95
CA LYS A 78 -1.06 -7.71 -8.37
C LYS A 78 -2.52 -7.99 -8.72
N ARG A 79 -3.28 -6.93 -8.99
CA ARG A 79 -4.73 -7.06 -9.21
C ARG A 79 -4.99 -7.80 -10.52
N THR A 80 -5.84 -8.83 -10.47
CA THR A 80 -6.15 -9.66 -11.66
C THR A 80 -7.46 -9.29 -12.35
N ASN A 81 -8.43 -8.74 -11.61
CA ASN A 81 -9.79 -8.48 -12.10
C ASN A 81 -10.12 -6.98 -12.25
N ARG A 82 -9.32 -6.26 -13.03
CA ARG A 82 -9.69 -4.92 -13.49
C ARG A 82 -10.68 -5.08 -14.65
N ASP A 83 -11.97 -5.05 -14.36
CA ASP A 83 -13.01 -5.43 -15.35
C ASP A 83 -13.24 -4.37 -16.43
N SER A 84 -12.99 -3.09 -16.14
CA SER A 84 -13.14 -2.01 -17.14
C SER A 84 -11.85 -1.77 -17.93
N PHE A 85 -11.95 -1.71 -19.27
CA PHE A 85 -10.87 -1.32 -20.17
C PHE A 85 -10.28 0.06 -19.80
N ILE A 86 -11.13 1.01 -19.44
CA ILE A 86 -10.74 2.36 -19.00
C ILE A 86 -9.87 2.28 -17.75
N ASP A 87 -10.23 1.43 -16.79
CA ASP A 87 -9.48 1.27 -15.55
C ASP A 87 -8.11 0.62 -15.77
N LYS A 88 -7.98 -0.27 -16.76
CA LYS A 88 -6.67 -0.80 -17.19
C LYS A 88 -5.82 0.32 -17.81
N ILE A 89 -6.40 1.18 -18.64
CA ILE A 89 -5.69 2.33 -19.23
C ILE A 89 -5.14 3.25 -18.14
N PHE A 90 -5.99 3.72 -17.21
CA PHE A 90 -5.53 4.60 -16.13
C PHE A 90 -4.42 3.96 -15.31
N THR A 91 -4.53 2.66 -15.01
CA THR A 91 -3.50 1.91 -14.27
C THR A 91 -2.17 1.87 -15.03
N ASN A 92 -2.23 1.56 -16.33
CA ASN A 92 -1.05 1.46 -17.17
C ASN A 92 -0.39 2.83 -17.39
N LEU A 93 -1.17 3.88 -17.65
CA LEU A 93 -0.66 5.25 -17.79
C LEU A 93 0.03 5.73 -16.51
N MET A 94 -0.58 5.49 -15.34
CA MET A 94 0.06 5.84 -14.06
C MET A 94 1.34 5.04 -13.82
N ALA A 95 1.37 3.76 -14.21
CA ALA A 95 2.58 2.94 -14.11
C ALA A 95 3.70 3.43 -15.03
N VAL A 96 3.39 3.77 -16.28
CA VAL A 96 4.34 4.36 -17.24
C VAL A 96 4.84 5.70 -16.73
N TYR A 97 3.94 6.58 -16.28
CA TYR A 97 4.32 7.87 -15.69
C TYR A 97 5.27 7.71 -14.50
N THR A 98 4.95 6.80 -13.58
CA THR A 98 5.81 6.49 -12.43
C THR A 98 7.18 5.99 -12.88
N SER A 99 7.20 5.12 -13.90
CA SER A 99 8.43 4.55 -14.46
C SER A 99 9.35 5.61 -15.06
N VAL A 100 8.79 6.55 -15.81
CA VAL A 100 9.54 7.69 -16.36
C VAL A 100 10.03 8.62 -15.26
N VAL A 101 9.13 9.09 -14.38
CA VAL A 101 9.46 10.11 -13.36
C VAL A 101 10.42 9.57 -12.30
N LYS A 102 10.33 8.28 -11.95
CA LYS A 102 11.17 7.65 -10.92
C LYS A 102 12.29 6.78 -11.48
N ARG A 103 12.48 6.78 -12.80
CA ARG A 103 13.57 6.08 -13.50
C ARG A 103 13.69 4.61 -13.08
N GLY A 104 12.58 3.87 -13.18
CA GLY A 104 12.53 2.45 -12.83
C GLY A 104 11.36 1.74 -13.49
N VAL A 105 11.24 0.43 -13.33
CA VAL A 105 10.13 -0.35 -13.91
C VAL A 105 9.04 -0.57 -12.87
N TYR A 106 7.90 0.09 -13.08
CA TYR A 106 6.72 -0.02 -12.23
C TYR A 106 5.52 -0.52 -13.02
N SER A 107 4.65 -1.26 -12.36
CA SER A 107 3.37 -1.71 -12.92
C SER A 107 2.38 -1.89 -11.79
N ASP A 108 1.10 -1.62 -12.05
CA ASP A 108 0.00 -1.72 -11.07
C ASP A 108 0.39 -1.16 -9.68
N ILE A 109 0.69 0.14 -9.65
CA ILE A 109 1.38 0.83 -8.54
C ILE A 109 0.55 0.96 -7.25
N THR A 110 -0.75 0.74 -7.32
CA THR A 110 -1.68 0.79 -6.17
C THR A 110 -2.22 -0.60 -5.81
N GLY A 111 -1.45 -1.65 -6.09
CA GLY A 111 -1.79 -3.01 -5.68
C GLY A 111 -1.80 -3.18 -4.15
N LEU A 112 -2.64 -4.08 -3.65
CA LEU A 112 -2.80 -4.44 -2.24
C LEU A 112 -2.93 -5.97 -2.14
N PRO A 113 -2.59 -6.60 -1.01
CA PRO A 113 -2.03 -6.01 0.21
C PRO A 113 -0.61 -5.47 -0.03
N VAL A 114 -0.12 -4.64 0.89
CA VAL A 114 1.29 -4.25 0.98
C VAL A 114 1.86 -4.85 2.25
N LEU A 115 2.96 -5.60 2.16
CA LEU A 115 3.74 -6.05 3.31
C LEU A 115 5.22 -5.69 3.08
N MET A 116 5.91 -5.31 4.15
CA MET A 116 7.32 -4.94 4.14
C MET A 116 7.91 -5.11 5.53
N GLU A 117 9.23 -5.23 5.60
CA GLU A 117 9.93 -5.31 6.88
C GLU A 117 9.90 -3.95 7.60
N THR A 118 9.80 -3.98 8.92
CA THR A 118 9.83 -2.79 9.76
C THR A 118 11.11 -1.97 9.57
N GLU A 119 12.24 -2.62 9.32
CA GLU A 119 13.51 -1.93 9.05
C GLU A 119 13.47 -1.07 7.78
N GLN A 120 12.73 -1.49 6.74
CA GLN A 120 12.51 -0.65 5.57
C GLN A 120 11.66 0.59 5.90
N PHE A 121 10.68 0.45 6.79
CA PHE A 121 9.82 1.56 7.21
C PHE A 121 10.60 2.59 8.04
N LYS A 122 11.51 2.15 8.90
CA LYS A 122 12.36 3.04 9.71
C LYS A 122 13.23 3.98 8.86
N GLN A 123 13.56 3.58 7.64
CA GLN A 123 14.33 4.36 6.68
C GLN A 123 13.47 5.35 5.87
N TRP A 124 12.15 5.41 6.10
CA TRP A 124 11.29 6.35 5.39
C TRP A 124 11.55 7.79 5.84
N GLY A 125 11.66 8.70 4.87
CA GLY A 125 11.75 10.13 5.13
C GLY A 125 10.38 10.75 5.40
N VAL A 126 9.88 11.52 4.43
CA VAL A 126 8.56 12.18 4.53
C VAL A 126 7.56 11.46 3.62
N PRO A 127 6.89 10.40 4.10
CA PRO A 127 5.91 9.68 3.30
C PRO A 127 4.65 10.53 3.06
N PRO A 128 3.95 10.37 1.92
CA PRO A 128 2.67 11.00 1.68
C PRO A 128 1.62 10.60 2.73
N LEU A 129 0.83 11.57 3.19
CA LEU A 129 -0.24 11.33 4.17
C LEU A 129 -1.57 10.90 3.52
N GLY A 130 -1.65 10.88 2.20
CA GLY A 130 -2.84 10.49 1.43
C GLY A 130 -2.72 9.12 0.77
N PHE A 131 -3.47 8.90 -0.31
CA PHE A 131 -3.49 7.62 -1.05
C PHE A 131 -2.16 7.31 -1.76
N ALA A 132 -1.30 8.31 -1.97
CA ALA A 132 0.01 8.09 -2.57
C ALA A 132 1.00 7.34 -1.67
N LEU A 133 0.67 7.08 -0.40
CA LEU A 133 1.48 6.25 0.51
C LEU A 133 1.81 4.88 -0.10
N ASP A 134 0.81 4.26 -0.72
CA ASP A 134 0.93 2.98 -1.41
C ASP A 134 1.99 3.03 -2.50
N VAL A 135 2.02 4.11 -3.29
CA VAL A 135 2.98 4.26 -4.39
C VAL A 135 4.36 4.62 -3.85
N TYR A 136 4.41 5.45 -2.80
CA TYR A 136 5.65 5.79 -2.09
C TYR A 136 6.34 4.53 -1.56
N SER A 137 5.62 3.63 -0.88
CA SER A 137 6.21 2.39 -0.35
C SER A 137 6.82 1.54 -1.46
N TYR A 138 6.19 1.51 -2.64
CA TYR A 138 6.72 0.75 -3.78
C TYR A 138 8.00 1.36 -4.34
N ILE A 139 7.99 2.69 -4.54
CA ILE A 139 9.14 3.44 -5.04
C ILE A 139 10.30 3.30 -4.07
N PHE A 140 10.04 3.42 -2.77
CA PHE A 140 11.03 3.25 -1.71
C PHE A 140 11.66 1.85 -1.78
N ALA A 141 10.85 0.79 -1.79
CA ALA A 141 11.33 -0.59 -1.85
C ALA A 141 12.19 -0.85 -3.11
N LYS A 142 11.74 -0.36 -4.28
CA LYS A 142 12.50 -0.46 -5.53
C LYS A 142 13.84 0.29 -5.47
N LYS A 143 13.86 1.52 -4.93
CA LYS A 143 15.08 2.34 -4.84
C LYS A 143 16.10 1.82 -3.84
N ASN A 144 15.65 1.07 -2.83
CA ASN A 144 16.49 0.38 -1.85
C ASN A 144 16.78 -1.08 -2.22
N ASN A 145 16.58 -1.46 -3.49
CA ASN A 145 16.89 -2.79 -4.01
C ASN A 145 16.20 -3.95 -3.27
N ALA A 146 15.04 -3.71 -2.66
CA ALA A 146 14.29 -4.76 -2.01
C ALA A 146 13.84 -5.83 -3.01
N LYS A 147 13.78 -7.08 -2.56
CA LYS A 147 13.22 -8.22 -3.30
C LYS A 147 11.70 -8.03 -3.39
N ILE A 148 11.25 -7.51 -4.53
CA ILE A 148 9.83 -7.27 -4.77
C ILE A 148 9.14 -8.58 -5.19
N ILE A 149 8.23 -9.08 -4.36
CA ILE A 149 7.36 -10.21 -4.68
C ILE A 149 5.96 -9.71 -4.98
N ARG A 150 5.40 -10.20 -6.10
CA ARG A 150 4.04 -9.84 -6.51
C ARG A 150 3.23 -11.08 -6.82
N PHE A 151 2.04 -11.14 -6.24
CA PHE A 151 1.17 -12.30 -6.37
C PHE A 151 -0.23 -11.86 -6.82
N PRO A 152 -0.96 -12.70 -7.56
CA PRO A 152 -2.28 -12.36 -8.06
C PRO A 152 -3.27 -12.16 -6.89
N VAL A 153 -3.99 -11.04 -6.91
CA VAL A 153 -5.05 -10.73 -5.95
C VAL A 153 -6.32 -10.36 -6.71
N LYS A 154 -7.42 -11.04 -6.38
CA LYS A 154 -8.75 -10.68 -6.87
C LYS A 154 -9.39 -9.72 -5.88
N LEU A 155 -9.85 -8.57 -6.37
CA LEU A 155 -10.61 -7.61 -5.56
C LEU A 155 -12.10 -7.93 -5.64
N ASN A 156 -12.73 -8.16 -4.50
CA ASN A 156 -14.17 -8.31 -4.41
C ASN A 156 -14.89 -6.98 -4.65
N LEU A 157 -16.18 -7.06 -4.97
CA LEU A 157 -17.06 -5.90 -4.97
C LEU A 157 -17.16 -5.36 -3.53
N ARG A 158 -17.27 -4.03 -3.40
CA ARG A 158 -17.48 -3.42 -2.08
C ARG A 158 -18.89 -3.78 -1.60
N GLU A 159 -18.98 -4.50 -0.49
CA GLU A 159 -20.27 -4.94 0.08
C GLU A 159 -21.04 -3.79 0.75
N ARG A 160 -20.32 -2.84 1.39
CA ARG A 160 -20.90 -1.74 2.15
C ARG A 160 -20.10 -0.44 2.00
N GLY A 161 -20.80 0.69 2.01
CA GLY A 161 -20.22 2.04 1.91
C GLY A 161 -20.07 2.55 0.48
N LYS A 162 -20.14 3.87 0.29
CA LYS A 162 -19.85 4.53 -0.98
C LYS A 162 -18.35 4.77 -1.10
N SER A 163 -17.82 4.63 -2.32
CA SER A 163 -16.42 5.02 -2.54
C SER A 163 -16.25 6.50 -2.25
N SER A 164 -15.26 6.86 -1.45
CA SER A 164 -14.89 8.27 -1.24
C SER A 164 -14.17 8.89 -2.45
N TRP A 165 -13.71 8.06 -3.39
CA TRP A 165 -12.83 8.49 -4.48
C TRP A 165 -13.22 8.00 -5.88
N ASN A 166 -14.02 6.95 -5.99
CA ASN A 166 -14.47 6.36 -7.24
C ASN A 166 -16.00 6.49 -7.40
N THR A 167 -16.51 7.72 -7.33
CA THR A 167 -17.94 8.05 -7.50
C THR A 167 -18.32 8.36 -8.94
N GLY A 168 -17.36 8.50 -9.86
CA GLY A 168 -17.61 8.71 -11.28
C GLY A 168 -16.35 9.10 -12.06
N PHE A 169 -16.51 9.43 -13.34
CA PHE A 169 -15.38 9.78 -14.22
C PHE A 169 -14.57 10.99 -13.72
N VAL A 170 -15.25 12.05 -13.27
CA VAL A 170 -14.60 13.26 -12.74
C VAL A 170 -13.77 12.94 -11.48
N SER A 171 -14.26 12.06 -10.60
CA SER A 171 -13.51 11.69 -9.39
C SER A 171 -12.26 10.88 -9.73
N ARG A 172 -12.34 10.01 -10.76
CA ARG A 172 -11.18 9.27 -11.29
C ARG A 172 -10.12 10.22 -11.86
N LEU A 173 -10.52 11.21 -12.67
CA LEU A 173 -9.60 12.20 -13.20
C LEU A 173 -8.92 13.02 -12.09
N LYS A 174 -9.69 13.51 -11.10
CA LYS A 174 -9.13 14.21 -9.94
C LYS A 174 -8.13 13.35 -9.19
N MET A 175 -8.45 12.06 -8.99
CA MET A 175 -7.56 11.12 -8.33
C MET A 175 -6.28 10.87 -9.17
N SER A 176 -6.39 10.75 -10.49
CA SER A 176 -5.22 10.64 -11.37
C SER A 176 -4.33 11.88 -11.29
N LEU A 177 -4.90 13.08 -11.35
CA LEU A 177 -4.14 14.33 -11.19
C LEU A 177 -3.45 14.43 -9.82
N TYR A 178 -4.15 14.01 -8.76
CA TYR A 178 -3.57 13.87 -7.43
C TYR A 178 -2.35 12.94 -7.45
N TYR A 179 -2.48 11.72 -7.98
CA TYR A 179 -1.35 10.79 -8.09
C TYR A 179 -0.20 11.34 -8.92
N LEU A 180 -0.47 11.98 -10.06
CA LEU A 180 0.58 12.60 -10.87
C LEU A 180 1.40 13.61 -10.07
N LYS A 181 0.72 14.51 -9.33
CA LYS A 181 1.36 15.51 -8.47
C LYS A 181 2.19 14.86 -7.36
N GLU A 182 1.58 13.91 -6.63
CA GLU A 182 2.25 13.24 -5.52
C GLU A 182 3.45 12.43 -5.99
N ILE A 183 3.29 11.65 -7.06
CA ILE A 183 4.37 10.87 -7.67
C ILE A 183 5.50 11.79 -8.06
N LYS A 184 5.24 12.94 -8.72
CA LYS A 184 6.29 13.91 -9.03
C LYS A 184 7.08 14.31 -7.78
N ASN A 185 6.37 14.65 -6.71
CA ASN A 185 6.95 15.18 -5.47
C ASN A 185 7.57 14.13 -4.53
N ILE A 186 7.37 12.83 -4.77
CA ILE A 186 7.97 11.78 -3.94
C ILE A 186 9.50 11.80 -4.07
N GLU A 187 10.18 12.16 -2.99
CA GLU A 187 11.64 12.09 -2.90
C GLU A 187 12.03 10.99 -1.91
N ILE A 188 12.86 10.06 -2.38
CA ILE A 188 13.46 9.03 -1.52
C ILE A 188 14.89 9.49 -1.30
N LYS A 189 15.20 9.96 -0.09
CA LYS A 189 16.57 10.23 0.31
C LYS A 189 17.30 8.89 0.36
N LYS A 190 18.39 8.75 -0.39
CA LYS A 190 19.37 7.71 -0.13
C LYS A 190 20.29 8.27 0.94
N GLU A 191 20.23 7.74 2.15
CA GLU A 191 21.38 7.85 3.03
C GLU A 191 22.44 6.91 2.44
N TYR A 192 23.50 7.52 1.89
CA TYR A 192 24.71 6.78 1.55
C TYR A 192 25.38 6.51 2.90
N PHE A 193 25.25 5.28 3.40
CA PHE A 193 26.11 4.76 4.46
C PHE A 193 27.45 4.36 3.84
#